data_AF-A0A7V9JCI7-F1
#
_entry.id   AF-A0A7V9JCI7-F1
#
_cell.length_a   1.000
_cell.length_b   1.000
_cell.length_c   1.000
_cell.angle_alpha   90.00
_cell.angle_beta   90.00
_cell.angle_gamma   90.00
#
_symmetry.space_group_name_H-M   'P 1'
#
loop_
_entity.id
_entity.type
_entity.pdbx_description
1 polymer ?
#
loop_
_entity_poly.entity_id
_entity_poly.type
_entity_poly.pdbx_seq_one_letter_code
_entity_poly.pdbx_strand_id
1 'polypeptide(L)' 'IIDNGRLVAIGTAEELKQLVADRDGIPMPTMEDTFIALTGHEINDEGNVVEAA' A
#
# COMPACT_ATOMS: atom_id res chain seq x y z
N ILE A 1 7.46 2.66 -2.27
CA ILE A 1 6.26 3.51 -2.18
C ILE A 1 6.68 4.90 -1.75
N ILE A 2 6.37 5.89 -2.58
CA ILE A 2 6.54 7.32 -2.28
C ILE A 2 5.14 7.90 -2.18
N ASP A 3 4.88 8.66 -1.13
CA ASP A 3 3.62 9.35 -0.90
C ASP A 3 3.88 10.80 -0.50
N ASN A 4 3.22 11.76 -1.15
CA ASN A 4 3.40 13.20 -0.90
C ASN A 4 4.88 13.65 -0.85
N GLY A 5 5.72 13.12 -1.75
CA GLY A 5 7.15 13.42 -1.82
C GLY A 5 8.00 12.80 -0.69
N ARG A 6 7.41 11.98 0.17
CA ARG A 6 8.08 11.25 1.25
C ARG A 6 8.21 9.77 0.89
N LEU A 7 9.38 9.19 1.14
CA LEU A 7 9.54 7.74 1.08
C LEU A 7 8.79 7.08 2.25
N VAL A 8 7.78 6.27 1.93
CA VAL A 8 6.98 5.54 2.92
C VAL A 8 7.55 4.15 3.17
N ALA A 9 7.90 3.44 2.10
CA ALA A 9 8.45 2.09 2.17
C ALA A 9 9.36 1.81 0.97
N ILE A 10 10.35 0.94 1.17
CA ILE A 10 11.27 0.48 0.13
C ILE A 10 11.48 -1.02 0.28
N GLY A 11 11.48 -1.73 -0.85
CA GLY A 11 11.58 -3.19 -0.89
C GLY A 11 11.03 -3.73 -2.20
N THR A 12 11.16 -5.03 -2.39
CA THR A 12 10.48 -5.80 -3.44
C THR A 12 8.98 -5.88 -3.17
N ALA A 13 8.22 -6.25 -4.19
CA ALA A 13 6.79 -6.44 -4.06
C ALA A 13 6.42 -7.45 -2.96
N GLU A 14 7.15 -8.56 -2.88
CA GLU A 14 6.88 -9.63 -1.90
C GLU A 14 7.22 -9.19 -0.48
N GLU A 15 8.31 -8.45 -0.27
CA GLU A 15 8.66 -7.92 1.04
C GLU A 15 7.60 -6.93 1.57
N LEU A 16 7.08 -6.07 0.70
CA LEU A 16 6.05 -5.10 1.09
C LEU A 16 4.70 -5.78 1.39
N LYS A 17 4.31 -6.78 0.59
CA LYS A 17 3.12 -7.60 0.87
C LYS A 17 3.26 -8.35 2.19
N GLN A 18 4.41 -8.98 2.43
CA GLN A 18 4.66 -9.71 3.67
C GLN A 18 4.60 -8.79 4.89
N LEU A 19 5.18 -7.59 4.78
CA LEU A 19 5.11 -6.57 5.84
C LEU A 19 3.65 -6.25 6.21
N VAL A 20 2.79 -6.04 5.21
CA VAL A 20 1.37 -5.73 5.43
C VAL A 20 0.60 -6.95 5.94
N ALA A 21 0.91 -8.14 5.44
CA ALA A 21 0.31 -9.39 5.92
C ALA A 21 0.59 -9.60 7.42
N ASP A 22 1.83 -9.39 7.86
CA ASP A 22 2.23 -9.58 9.26
C ASP A 22 1.72 -8.47 10.18
N ARG A 23 1.68 -7.22 9.70
CA ARG A 23 1.28 -6.05 10.49
C ARG A 23 -0.24 -5.94 10.66
N ASP A 24 -0.98 -6.13 9.57
CA ASP A 24 -2.42 -5.85 9.50
C ASP A 24 -3.27 -7.12 9.48
N GLY A 25 -2.63 -8.31 9.43
CA GLY A 25 -3.32 -9.59 9.42
C GLY A 25 -4.09 -9.88 8.12
N ILE A 26 -3.74 -9.19 7.02
CA ILE A 26 -4.37 -9.40 5.71
C ILE A 26 -3.75 -10.64 5.06
N PRO A 27 -4.52 -11.72 4.82
CA PRO A 27 -3.97 -12.90 4.18
C PRO A 27 -3.75 -12.64 2.68
N MET A 28 -2.49 -12.76 2.24
CA MET A 28 -2.07 -12.56 0.84
C MET A 28 -2.49 -11.20 0.25
N PRO A 29 -1.96 -10.08 0.77
CA PRO A 29 -2.34 -8.76 0.28
C PRO A 29 -1.88 -8.56 -1.17
N THR A 30 -2.71 -7.89 -1.94
CA THR A 30 -2.36 -7.38 -3.26
C THR A 30 -1.44 -6.15 -3.14
N MET A 31 -0.91 -5.67 -4.27
CA MET A 31 -0.12 -4.43 -4.25
C MET A 31 -0.99 -3.20 -3.92
N GLU A 32 -2.27 -3.24 -4.26
CA GLU A 32 -3.23 -2.20 -3.92
C GLU A 32 -3.52 -2.19 -2.42
N ASP A 33 -3.82 -3.34 -1.81
CA ASP A 33 -3.94 -3.48 -0.36
C ASP A 33 -2.69 -2.97 0.35
N THR A 34 -1.52 -3.32 -0.21
CA THR A 34 -0.21 -2.91 0.33
C THR A 34 -0.03 -1.39 0.26
N PHE A 35 -0.44 -0.76 -0.84
CA PHE A 35 -0.39 0.68 -0.99
C PHE A 35 -1.32 1.36 0.02
N ILE A 36 -2.60 0.97 0.06
CA ILE A 36 -3.61 1.54 0.96
C ILE A 36 -3.16 1.40 2.42
N ALA A 37 -2.70 0.22 2.81
CA ALA A 37 -2.21 -0.03 4.16
C ALA A 37 -1.01 0.86 4.55
N LEU A 38 -0.12 1.17 3.60
CA LEU A 38 1.10 1.93 3.88
C LEU A 38 0.92 3.45 3.76
N THR A 39 0.02 3.91 2.89
CA THR A 39 -0.20 5.35 2.63
C THR A 39 -1.48 5.89 3.26
N GLY A 40 -2.48 5.03 3.52
CA GLY A 40 -3.83 5.45 3.89
C GLY A 40 -4.65 6.02 2.72
N HIS A 41 -4.14 5.92 1.49
CA HIS A 41 -4.80 6.43 0.30
C HIS A 41 -5.41 5.32 -0.54
N GLU A 42 -6.60 5.55 -1.07
CA GLU A 42 -7.26 4.64 -2.02
C GLU A 42 -6.79 4.92 -3.46
N ILE A 43 -6.85 3.89 -4.29
CA ILE A 43 -6.59 3.99 -5.73
C ILE A 43 -7.89 3.65 -6.45
N ASN A 44 -8.37 4.52 -7.34
CA ASN A 44 -9.55 4.22 -8.13
C ASN A 44 -9.21 3.30 -9.34
N ASP A 45 -10.22 2.81 -10.05
CA ASP A 45 -10.04 1.94 -11.23
C ASP A 45 -9.21 2.56 -12.37
N GLU A 46 -9.03 3.88 -12.36
CA GLU A 46 -8.24 4.64 -13.33
C GLU A 46 -6.76 4.78 -12.89
N GLY A 47 -6.40 4.28 -11.71
CA GLY A 47 -5.06 4.38 -11.13
C GLY A 47 -4.79 5.72 -10.42
N ASN A 48 -5.82 6.52 -10.15
CA ASN A 48 -5.68 7.80 -9.46
C ASN A 48 -5.75 7.61 -7.94
N VAL A 49 -4.88 8.33 -7.23
CA VAL A 49 -4.94 8.42 -5.76
C VAL A 49 -6.13 9.29 -5.36
N VAL A 50 -7.00 8.76 -4.50
CA VAL A 50 -8.14 9.48 -3.92
C VAL A 50 -8.03 9.50 -2.40
N GLU A 51 -8.53 10.55 -1.77
CA GLU A 51 -8.59 10.62 -0.31
C GLU A 51 -9.59 9.57 0.20
N ALA A 52 -9.14 8.70 1.10
CA ALA A 52 -10.02 7.77 1.80
C ALA A 52 -11.03 8.57 2.64
N ALA A 53 -12.31 8.28 2.48
CA ALA A 53 -13.42 8.98 3.13
C ALA A 53 -13.53 8.72 4.65
#